data_AF-A0A7S8IEQ1-F1
#
_entry.id   AF-A0A7S8IEQ1-F1
#
_cell.length_a   1.000
_cell.length_b   1.000
_cell.length_c   1.000
_cell.angle_alpha   90.00
_cell.angle_beta   90.00
_cell.angle_gamma   90.00
#
_symmetry.space_group_name_H-M   'P 1'
#
loop_
_entity.id
_entity.type
_entity.pdbx_description
1 polymer ?
#
loop_
_entity_poly.entity_id
_entity_poly.type
_entity_poly.pdbx_seq_one_letter_code
_entity_poly.pdbx_strand_id
1 'polypeptide(L)'
;MNDEQTAQLSSKWTIPTYAQKMLWVESQSGSTQAEGENGLFTLDVPERVVTLRWGGEEGPLLTQLAWQPDNLDWDGSVRIGGMVDAIHMAAWPGLDMAIAIVHIGGQPLLPKTVPFQPATARQRMPYPEPDWFDGFDEETEFGYTTWLVSEESSLYMLLHDAMSSKLPVHVYGQLADEDQGWHPYIALPILLQAVTVFSP
;
A
#
# COMPACT_ATOMS: atom_id res chain seq x y z
N MET A 1 -15.53 27.70 9.29
CA MET A 1 -14.22 27.54 9.95
C MET A 1 -13.89 26.08 9.73
N ASN A 2 -13.17 25.78 8.65
CA ASN A 2 -12.74 24.41 8.36
C ASN A 2 -11.73 24.04 9.43
N ASP A 3 -11.92 22.90 10.07
CA ASP A 3 -10.97 22.37 11.02
C ASP A 3 -9.83 21.75 10.21
N GLU A 4 -8.77 22.52 9.96
CA GLU A 4 -7.63 22.13 9.11
C GLU A 4 -6.82 20.92 9.66
N GLN A 5 -7.23 20.40 10.82
CA GLN A 5 -6.61 19.29 11.55
C GLN A 5 -7.37 17.97 11.42
N THR A 6 -8.64 18.01 11.01
CA THR A 6 -9.50 16.82 10.94
C THR A 6 -9.68 16.38 9.49
N ALA A 7 -9.52 15.08 9.25
CA ALA A 7 -9.74 14.48 7.93
C ALA A 7 -10.28 13.05 8.06
N GLN A 8 -10.82 12.53 6.97
CA GLN A 8 -11.10 11.11 6.82
C GLN A 8 -10.20 10.50 5.75
N LEU A 9 -9.88 9.21 5.86
CA LEU A 9 -9.07 8.51 4.85
C LEU A 9 -9.80 8.45 3.50
N SER A 10 -11.11 8.13 3.50
CA SER A 10 -11.89 7.99 2.28
C SER A 10 -13.28 8.61 2.38
N SER A 11 -13.79 9.11 1.25
CA SER A 11 -15.18 9.54 1.10
C SER A 11 -15.97 8.71 0.08
N LYS A 12 -15.28 7.87 -0.71
CA LYS A 12 -15.85 7.12 -1.85
C LYS A 12 -15.76 5.61 -1.68
N TRP A 13 -14.87 5.15 -0.82
CA TRP A 13 -14.64 3.75 -0.55
C TRP A 13 -14.89 3.49 0.93
N THR A 14 -15.71 2.48 1.23
CA THR A 14 -16.01 2.08 2.60
C THR A 14 -14.92 1.13 3.09
N ILE A 15 -14.26 1.49 4.19
CA ILE A 15 -13.21 0.68 4.78
C ILE A 15 -13.83 -0.63 5.30
N PRO A 16 -13.31 -1.81 4.87
CA PRO A 16 -13.78 -3.11 5.34
C PRO A 16 -13.80 -3.22 6.86
N THR A 17 -14.77 -3.94 7.42
CA THR A 17 -14.99 -3.99 8.89
C THR A 17 -13.74 -4.45 9.63
N TYR A 18 -13.00 -5.40 9.06
CA TYR A 18 -11.76 -5.93 9.63
C TYR A 18 -10.62 -4.88 9.69
N ALA A 19 -10.70 -3.80 8.91
CA ALA A 19 -9.68 -2.76 8.79
C ALA A 19 -9.98 -1.48 9.58
N GLN A 20 -11.24 -1.20 9.95
CA GLN A 20 -11.66 0.08 10.55
C GLN A 20 -10.99 0.45 11.88
N LYS A 21 -10.36 -0.50 12.56
CA LYS A 21 -9.58 -0.27 13.80
C LYS A 21 -8.10 -0.65 13.66
N MET A 22 -7.69 -0.98 12.45
CA MET A 22 -6.32 -1.40 12.17
C MET A 22 -5.53 -0.26 11.54
N LEU A 23 -6.15 0.85 11.16
CA LEU A 23 -5.49 1.91 10.42
C LEU A 23 -4.99 3.00 11.35
N TRP A 24 -3.73 3.34 11.19
CA TRP A 24 -3.05 4.38 11.95
C TRP A 24 -2.43 5.39 10.99
N VAL A 25 -2.59 6.66 11.28
CA VAL A 25 -2.04 7.77 10.52
C VAL A 25 -0.86 8.34 11.29
N GLU A 26 0.32 8.24 10.69
CA GLU A 26 1.57 8.80 11.20
C GLU A 26 1.87 10.14 10.54
N SER A 27 2.30 11.09 11.36
CA SER A 27 2.74 12.45 11.03
C SER A 27 4.06 12.76 11.74
N GLN A 28 4.67 13.92 11.45
CA GLN A 28 5.85 14.35 12.21
C GLN A 28 5.53 14.61 13.69
N SER A 29 4.27 14.95 13.98
CA SER A 29 3.80 15.23 15.34
C SER A 29 3.44 13.98 16.16
N GLY A 30 3.33 12.82 15.51
CA GLY A 30 2.95 11.56 16.15
C GLY A 30 1.99 10.73 15.32
N SER A 31 1.45 9.68 15.94
CA SER A 31 0.56 8.70 15.32
C SER A 31 -0.82 8.73 15.96
N THR A 32 -1.86 8.62 15.13
CA THR A 32 -3.27 8.62 15.57
C THR A 32 -4.05 7.51 14.88
N GLN A 33 -5.00 6.89 15.57
CA GLN A 33 -5.82 5.84 14.99
C GLN A 33 -6.94 6.44 14.14
N ALA A 34 -7.13 5.91 12.93
CA ALA A 34 -8.29 6.24 12.12
C ALA A 34 -9.47 5.34 12.50
N GLU A 35 -10.66 5.93 12.63
CA GLU A 35 -11.85 5.22 13.13
C GLU A 35 -13.05 5.27 12.18
N GLY A 36 -13.83 4.20 12.21
CA GLY A 36 -15.11 4.10 11.51
C GLY A 36 -14.98 3.79 10.01
N GLU A 37 -16.12 3.81 9.32
CA GLU A 37 -16.29 3.34 7.94
C GLU A 37 -15.47 4.12 6.90
N ASN A 38 -15.11 5.37 7.23
CA ASN A 38 -14.33 6.27 6.36
C ASN A 38 -12.94 6.59 6.94
N GLY A 39 -12.62 6.11 8.14
CA GLY A 39 -11.35 6.36 8.82
C GLY A 39 -11.18 7.82 9.21
N LEU A 40 -12.04 8.33 10.09
CA LEU A 40 -11.93 9.68 10.66
C LEU A 40 -10.75 9.74 11.63
N PHE A 41 -9.97 10.82 11.57
CA PHE A 41 -8.88 11.10 12.51
C PHE A 41 -8.60 12.61 12.60
N THR A 42 -7.85 13.00 13.62
CA THR A 42 -7.42 14.39 13.85
C THR A 42 -5.92 14.41 14.14
N LEU A 43 -5.20 15.30 13.45
CA LEU A 43 -3.78 15.57 13.69
C LEU A 43 -3.61 16.77 14.62
N ASP A 44 -2.53 16.78 15.41
CA ASP A 44 -2.19 17.95 16.23
C ASP A 44 -1.75 19.15 15.38
N VAL A 45 -1.10 18.88 14.24
CA VAL A 45 -0.61 19.90 13.31
C VAL A 45 -0.92 19.48 11.87
N PRO A 46 -1.37 20.40 10.99
CA PRO A 46 -1.52 20.09 9.57
C PRO A 46 -0.19 19.69 8.92
N GLU A 47 -0.23 18.65 8.10
CA GLU A 47 0.94 18.09 7.43
C GLU A 47 0.91 18.33 5.91
N ARG A 48 1.98 17.94 5.21
CA ARG A 48 1.97 17.85 3.74
C ARG A 48 1.70 16.44 3.26
N VAL A 49 2.22 15.46 3.98
CA VAL A 49 2.13 14.04 3.68
C VAL A 49 1.95 13.32 5.02
N VAL A 50 1.13 12.28 5.01
CA VAL A 50 0.97 11.37 6.15
C VAL A 50 1.25 9.95 5.70
N THR A 51 1.72 9.11 6.62
CA THR A 51 1.97 7.70 6.37
C THR A 51 0.87 6.85 7.00
N LEU A 52 0.33 5.91 6.24
CA LEU A 52 -0.69 4.99 6.73
C LEU A 52 -0.04 3.69 7.21
N ARG A 53 -0.43 3.22 8.39
CA ARG A 53 0.08 2.01 9.06
C ARG A 53 -1.02 1.02 9.38
N TRP A 54 -0.63 -0.25 9.56
CA TRP A 54 -1.53 -1.35 9.90
C TRP A 54 -1.31 -1.94 11.31
N GLY A 55 -2.36 -2.08 12.10
CA GLY A 55 -2.38 -2.80 13.36
C GLY A 55 -1.80 -2.06 14.57
N GLY A 56 -1.21 -0.88 14.39
CA GLY A 56 -0.65 -0.08 15.48
C GLY A 56 0.29 1.01 15.01
N GLU A 57 0.78 1.82 15.96
CA GLU A 57 1.80 2.86 15.75
C GLU A 57 3.11 2.30 15.16
N GLU A 58 3.50 1.10 15.60
CA GLU A 58 4.68 0.36 15.12
C GLU A 58 4.34 -0.67 14.03
N GLY A 59 3.16 -0.52 13.44
CA GLY A 59 2.63 -1.42 12.43
C GLY A 59 3.33 -1.31 11.07
N PRO A 60 3.14 -2.29 10.16
CA PRO A 60 3.60 -2.19 8.79
C PRO A 60 3.12 -0.90 8.10
N LEU A 61 4.03 -0.23 7.41
CA LEU A 61 3.73 0.89 6.54
C LEU A 61 2.95 0.40 5.32
N LEU A 62 1.92 1.14 4.90
CA LEU A 62 1.06 0.77 3.77
C LEU A 62 1.26 1.70 2.57
N THR A 63 1.20 3.00 2.81
CA THR A 63 1.29 4.01 1.75
C THR A 63 1.50 5.40 2.35
N GLN A 64 1.97 6.36 1.54
CA GLN A 64 1.93 7.78 1.89
C GLN A 64 0.80 8.49 1.15
N LEU A 65 0.10 9.39 1.84
CA LEU A 65 -1.02 10.16 1.32
C LEU A 65 -0.73 11.65 1.41
N ALA A 66 -1.07 12.41 0.36
CA ALA A 66 -0.98 13.85 0.42
C ALA A 66 -2.07 14.39 1.36
N TRP A 67 -1.68 15.25 2.30
CA TRP A 67 -2.63 15.87 3.22
C TRP A 67 -3.65 16.71 2.46
N GLN A 68 -4.92 16.45 2.75
CA GLN A 68 -6.06 17.17 2.21
C GLN A 68 -7.07 17.30 3.34
N PRO A 69 -7.39 18.52 3.79
CA PRO A 69 -8.46 18.71 4.78
C PRO A 69 -9.73 18.01 4.33
N ASP A 70 -10.49 17.51 5.30
CA ASP A 70 -11.73 16.76 5.11
C ASP A 70 -11.60 15.35 4.51
N ASN A 71 -10.75 15.10 3.50
CA ASN A 71 -10.66 13.80 2.82
C ASN A 71 -9.33 13.55 2.10
N LEU A 72 -8.68 12.41 2.38
CA LEU A 72 -7.43 12.01 1.71
C LEU A 72 -7.62 11.26 0.38
N ASP A 73 -8.87 10.94 -0.02
CA ASP A 73 -9.20 10.19 -1.24
C ASP A 73 -8.53 8.79 -1.32
N TRP A 74 -8.22 8.18 -0.17
CA TRP A 74 -7.70 6.81 -0.12
C TRP A 74 -8.78 5.79 -0.50
N ASP A 75 -8.40 4.79 -1.27
CA ASP A 75 -9.27 3.78 -1.86
C ASP A 75 -8.87 2.34 -1.45
N GLY A 76 -8.14 2.22 -0.34
CA GLY A 76 -7.59 0.94 0.12
C GLY A 76 -6.24 0.60 -0.53
N SER A 77 -5.70 1.47 -1.38
CA SER A 77 -4.43 1.25 -2.05
C SER A 77 -3.24 1.14 -1.09
N VAL A 78 -2.35 0.20 -1.38
CA VAL A 78 -1.08 -0.03 -0.71
C VAL A 78 0.02 0.09 -1.76
N ARG A 79 1.08 0.84 -1.45
CA ARG A 79 2.13 1.21 -2.42
C ARG A 79 3.48 1.20 -1.73
N ILE A 80 4.29 0.20 -2.04
CA ILE A 80 5.58 -0.04 -1.39
C ILE A 80 6.67 -0.14 -2.46
N GLY A 81 7.81 0.49 -2.22
CA GLY A 81 9.02 0.28 -2.99
C GLY A 81 10.05 -0.44 -2.13
N GLY A 82 10.64 -1.50 -2.66
CA GLY A 82 11.57 -2.32 -1.89
C GLY A 82 12.13 -3.51 -2.66
N MET A 83 12.41 -4.57 -1.91
CA MET A 83 12.93 -5.84 -2.39
C MET A 83 11.96 -6.96 -2.03
N VAL A 84 11.88 -7.98 -2.89
CA VAL A 84 11.20 -9.23 -2.54
C VAL A 84 12.14 -10.04 -1.67
N ASP A 85 11.79 -10.23 -0.40
CA ASP A 85 12.63 -10.93 0.57
C ASP A 85 12.32 -12.42 0.62
N ALA A 86 11.05 -12.78 0.48
CA ALA A 86 10.60 -14.16 0.49
C ALA A 86 9.29 -14.35 -0.27
N ILE A 87 9.10 -15.55 -0.81
CA ILE A 87 7.86 -16.01 -1.40
C ILE A 87 7.52 -17.36 -0.77
N HIS A 88 6.38 -17.43 -0.10
CA HIS A 88 5.83 -18.67 0.44
C HIS A 88 4.63 -19.11 -0.36
N MET A 89 4.68 -20.33 -0.90
CA MET A 89 3.52 -20.96 -1.51
C MET A 89 2.91 -21.95 -0.54
N ALA A 90 1.61 -21.84 -0.30
CA ALA A 90 0.87 -22.79 0.51
C ALA A 90 -0.47 -23.13 -0.15
N ALA A 91 -0.81 -24.42 -0.10
CA ALA A 91 -2.18 -24.84 -0.30
C ALA A 91 -2.98 -24.46 0.95
N TRP A 92 -4.07 -23.71 0.78
CA TRP A 92 -4.89 -23.28 1.90
C TRP A 92 -6.10 -24.21 2.05
N PRO A 93 -6.42 -24.70 3.26
CA PRO A 93 -7.64 -25.48 3.46
C PRO A 93 -8.88 -24.70 3.04
N GLY A 94 -9.61 -25.22 2.05
CA GLY A 94 -10.82 -24.59 1.51
C GLY A 94 -10.61 -23.71 0.28
N LEU A 95 -9.38 -23.58 -0.23
CA LEU A 95 -9.10 -22.96 -1.52
C LEU A 95 -8.64 -24.02 -2.53
N ASP A 96 -9.20 -23.95 -3.75
CA ASP A 96 -8.88 -24.88 -4.84
C ASP A 96 -7.54 -24.58 -5.53
N MET A 97 -6.90 -23.45 -5.20
CA MET A 97 -5.62 -23.02 -5.75
C MET A 97 -4.63 -22.64 -4.65
N ALA A 98 -3.34 -22.82 -4.94
CA ALA A 98 -2.29 -22.32 -4.06
C ALA A 98 -2.15 -20.80 -4.24
N ILE A 99 -1.83 -20.14 -3.14
CA ILE A 99 -1.63 -18.70 -3.09
C ILE A 99 -0.20 -18.46 -2.67
N ALA A 100 0.45 -17.55 -3.38
CA ALA A 100 1.76 -17.06 -3.00
C ALA A 100 1.60 -15.88 -2.04
N ILE A 101 2.29 -15.99 -0.92
CA ILE A 101 2.47 -14.97 0.09
C ILE A 101 3.86 -14.38 -0.12
N VAL A 102 3.89 -13.11 -0.52
CA VAL A 102 5.12 -12.40 -0.87
C VAL A 102 5.47 -11.43 0.25
N HIS A 103 6.66 -11.56 0.79
CA HIS A 103 7.22 -10.66 1.78
C HIS A 103 8.07 -9.60 1.07
N ILE A 104 7.72 -8.34 1.30
CA ILE A 104 8.40 -7.20 0.70
C ILE A 104 8.93 -6.32 1.82
N GLY A 105 10.25 -6.27 1.92
CA GLY A 105 10.98 -5.30 2.72
C GLY A 105 11.14 -4.03 1.90
N GLY A 106 10.66 -2.89 2.42
CA GLY A 106 10.65 -1.64 1.70
C GLY A 106 10.04 -0.51 2.50
N GLN A 107 9.77 0.60 1.81
CA GLN A 107 9.13 1.76 2.40
C GLN A 107 7.96 2.21 1.50
N PRO A 108 6.96 2.91 2.06
CA PRO A 108 5.84 3.39 1.28
C PRO A 108 6.30 4.39 0.23
N LEU A 109 5.66 4.31 -0.93
CA LEU A 109 5.93 5.21 -2.04
C LEU A 109 5.23 6.55 -1.81
N LEU A 110 5.89 7.62 -2.27
CA LEU A 110 5.35 8.97 -2.29
C LEU A 110 3.96 9.01 -2.95
N PRO A 111 3.07 9.94 -2.55
CA PRO A 111 1.68 9.96 -3.00
C PRO A 111 1.49 10.05 -4.52
N LYS A 112 2.47 10.60 -5.25
CA LYS A 112 2.41 10.80 -6.71
C LYS A 112 2.94 9.62 -7.52
N THR A 113 3.53 8.63 -6.86
CA THR A 113 4.10 7.46 -7.52
C THR A 113 2.98 6.55 -8.00
N VAL A 114 3.04 6.18 -9.28
CA VAL A 114 1.99 5.39 -9.96
C VAL A 114 2.62 4.17 -10.65
N PRO A 115 1.92 3.03 -10.72
CA PRO A 115 2.46 1.81 -11.33
C PRO A 115 2.78 2.01 -12.81
N PHE A 116 1.88 2.73 -13.49
CA PHE A 116 2.05 3.12 -14.87
C PHE A 116 1.27 4.40 -15.10
N GLN A 117 1.78 5.29 -15.96
CA GLN A 117 1.17 6.59 -16.25
C GLN A 117 -0.31 6.42 -16.62
N PRO A 118 -1.23 7.31 -16.22
CA PRO A 118 -2.64 7.18 -16.58
C PRO A 118 -2.86 7.34 -18.09
N ALA A 119 -3.98 6.82 -18.61
CA ALA A 119 -4.26 6.80 -20.05
C ALA A 119 -4.17 8.18 -20.73
N THR A 120 -4.54 9.25 -20.02
CA THR A 120 -4.46 10.63 -20.50
C THR A 120 -3.02 11.13 -20.68
N ALA A 121 -2.09 10.68 -19.84
CA ALA A 121 -0.67 11.02 -19.94
C ALA A 121 0.04 10.22 -21.05
N ARG A 122 -0.36 8.95 -21.25
CA ARG A 122 0.20 8.08 -22.31
C ARG A 122 0.00 8.62 -23.73
N GLN A 123 -0.99 9.50 -23.93
CA GLN A 123 -1.27 10.12 -25.23
C GLN A 123 -0.32 11.28 -25.57
N ARG A 124 0.51 11.73 -24.63
CA ARG A 124 1.45 12.86 -24.80
C ARG A 124 2.87 12.34 -24.72
N MET A 125 3.51 12.17 -25.87
CA MET A 125 4.90 11.71 -25.95
C MET A 125 5.89 12.88 -25.87
N PRO A 126 7.03 12.74 -25.15
CA PRO A 126 7.37 11.59 -24.30
C PRO A 126 6.58 11.63 -22.98
N TYR A 127 6.13 10.47 -22.50
CA TYR A 127 5.64 10.33 -21.13
C TYR A 127 6.81 9.99 -20.19
N PRO A 128 6.75 10.37 -18.90
CA PRO A 128 7.83 10.10 -17.96
C PRO A 128 8.12 8.61 -17.81
N GLU A 129 9.40 8.24 -17.85
CA GLU A 129 9.88 6.90 -17.51
C GLU A 129 9.81 6.71 -15.98
N PRO A 130 9.56 5.49 -15.49
CA PRO A 130 9.63 5.21 -14.07
C PRO A 130 11.07 5.30 -13.58
N ASP A 131 11.29 6.03 -12.49
CA ASP A 131 12.57 6.11 -11.79
C ASP A 131 12.42 5.47 -10.40
N TRP A 132 13.44 4.71 -10.00
CA TRP A 132 13.44 4.00 -8.72
C TRP A 132 13.43 4.98 -7.54
N PHE A 133 14.28 6.00 -7.60
CA PHE A 133 14.55 6.93 -6.50
C PHE A 133 13.45 7.98 -6.34
N ASP A 134 12.82 8.41 -7.44
CA ASP A 134 11.73 9.39 -7.42
C ASP A 134 10.52 8.97 -6.58
N GLY A 135 10.40 7.67 -6.29
CA GLY A 135 9.30 7.11 -5.53
C GLY A 135 9.40 7.26 -4.01
N PHE A 136 10.53 7.72 -3.47
CA PHE A 136 10.85 7.58 -2.06
C PHE A 136 10.99 8.88 -1.29
N ASP A 137 10.66 8.81 -0.01
CA ASP A 137 10.94 9.82 0.99
C ASP A 137 12.16 9.39 1.81
N GLU A 138 13.20 10.23 1.87
CA GLU A 138 14.46 9.93 2.57
C GLU A 138 14.29 9.83 4.09
N GLU A 139 13.23 10.42 4.64
CA GLU A 139 12.96 10.43 6.09
C GLU A 139 12.13 9.24 6.55
N THR A 140 11.53 8.48 5.63
CA THR A 140 10.64 7.36 5.98
C THR A 140 11.44 6.11 6.34
N GLU A 141 11.02 5.42 7.40
CA GLU A 141 11.67 4.20 7.83
C GLU A 141 11.36 3.01 6.91
N PHE A 142 12.28 2.05 6.91
CA PHE A 142 12.10 0.77 6.23
C PHE A 142 11.21 -0.17 7.06
N GLY A 143 10.28 -0.86 6.40
CA GLY A 143 9.37 -1.82 7.02
C GLY A 143 9.19 -3.08 6.19
N TYR A 144 8.27 -3.94 6.63
CA TYR A 144 7.94 -5.20 5.95
C TYR A 144 6.43 -5.34 5.76
N THR A 145 6.02 -5.75 4.57
CA THR A 145 4.62 -5.99 4.21
C THR A 145 4.44 -7.37 3.60
N THR A 146 3.22 -7.90 3.71
CA THR A 146 2.86 -9.23 3.20
C THR A 146 1.76 -9.11 2.16
N TRP A 147 1.97 -9.74 1.00
CA TRP A 147 1.14 -9.58 -0.19
C TRP A 147 0.64 -10.91 -0.69
N LEU A 148 -0.59 -10.92 -1.20
CA LEU A 148 -1.25 -12.07 -1.78
C LEU A 148 -1.22 -11.95 -3.30
N VAL A 149 -0.75 -13.01 -3.95
CA VAL A 149 -0.75 -13.13 -5.40
C VAL A 149 -1.10 -14.57 -5.77
N SER A 150 -1.94 -14.75 -6.78
CA SER A 150 -2.19 -16.09 -7.34
C SER A 150 -0.92 -16.61 -8.00
N GLU A 151 -0.61 -17.90 -7.81
CA GLU A 151 0.53 -18.55 -8.47
C GLU A 151 0.42 -18.56 -10.01
N GLU A 152 -0.81 -18.45 -10.53
CA GLU A 152 -1.09 -18.41 -11.96
C GLU A 152 -0.92 -16.99 -12.55
N SER A 153 -0.73 -15.97 -11.71
CA SER A 153 -0.57 -14.58 -12.15
C SER A 153 0.80 -14.34 -12.77
N SER A 154 0.85 -13.60 -13.87
CA SER A 154 2.13 -13.12 -14.42
C SER A 154 2.90 -12.23 -13.43
N LEU A 155 2.21 -11.59 -12.48
CA LEU A 155 2.85 -10.79 -11.42
C LEU A 155 3.68 -11.66 -10.47
N TYR A 156 3.23 -12.89 -10.20
CA TYR A 156 3.98 -13.85 -9.38
C TYR A 156 5.34 -14.17 -10.04
N MET A 157 5.34 -14.46 -11.34
CA MET A 157 6.56 -14.74 -12.08
C MET A 157 7.53 -13.55 -12.06
N LEU A 158 7.03 -12.32 -12.23
CA LEU A 158 7.86 -11.11 -12.15
C LEU A 158 8.50 -10.94 -10.77
N LEU A 159 7.75 -11.20 -9.69
CA LEU A 159 8.27 -11.12 -8.32
C LEU A 159 9.29 -12.22 -8.03
N HIS A 160 9.06 -13.44 -8.53
CA HIS A 160 10.01 -14.53 -8.40
C HIS A 160 11.34 -14.20 -9.12
N ASP A 161 11.27 -13.64 -10.32
CA ASP A 161 12.45 -13.24 -11.08
C ASP A 161 13.18 -12.06 -10.43
N ALA A 162 12.43 -11.08 -9.91
CA ALA A 162 12.99 -9.96 -9.17
C ALA A 162 13.68 -10.42 -7.88
N MET A 163 13.07 -11.33 -7.12
CA MET A 163 13.68 -11.96 -5.94
C MET A 163 14.97 -12.69 -6.31
N SER A 164 14.91 -13.56 -7.31
CA SER A 164 16.05 -14.40 -7.74
C SER A 164 17.22 -13.56 -8.24
N SER A 165 16.93 -12.45 -8.92
CA SER A 165 17.91 -11.55 -9.50
C SER A 165 18.27 -10.37 -8.60
N LYS A 166 17.67 -10.28 -7.41
CA LYS A 166 17.82 -9.16 -6.47
C LYS A 166 17.57 -7.81 -7.13
N LEU A 167 16.46 -7.71 -7.85
CA LEU A 167 16.02 -6.48 -8.50
C LEU A 167 15.07 -5.69 -7.60
N PRO A 168 15.22 -4.36 -7.51
CA PRO A 168 14.27 -3.51 -6.84
C PRO A 168 12.91 -3.51 -7.52
N VAL A 169 11.85 -3.39 -6.72
CA VAL A 169 10.46 -3.38 -7.19
C VAL A 169 9.65 -2.25 -6.55
N HIS A 170 8.79 -1.61 -7.35
CA HIS A 170 7.63 -0.91 -6.82
C HIS A 170 6.43 -1.83 -6.95
N VAL A 171 5.73 -2.08 -5.85
CA VAL A 171 4.52 -2.90 -5.80
C VAL A 171 3.32 -2.06 -5.42
N TYR A 172 2.20 -2.39 -6.06
CA TYR A 172 0.94 -1.68 -5.92
C TYR A 172 -0.15 -2.72 -5.73
N GLY A 173 -1.02 -2.47 -4.77
CA GLY A 173 -2.12 -3.36 -4.47
C GLY A 173 -3.18 -2.66 -3.67
N GLN A 174 -4.08 -3.47 -3.13
CA GLN A 174 -5.25 -2.99 -2.44
C GLN A 174 -5.56 -3.91 -1.27
N LEU A 175 -6.09 -3.37 -0.18
CA LEU A 175 -6.70 -4.19 0.86
C LEU A 175 -7.79 -5.05 0.24
N ALA A 176 -7.82 -6.33 0.60
CA ALA A 176 -8.85 -7.25 0.13
C ALA A 176 -10.25 -6.78 0.55
N ASP A 177 -11.23 -6.96 -0.32
CA ASP A 177 -12.61 -6.71 0.07
C ASP A 177 -13.06 -7.77 1.10
N GLU A 178 -13.99 -7.39 1.99
CA GLU A 178 -14.45 -8.28 3.07
C GLU A 178 -15.11 -9.56 2.52
N ASP A 179 -15.79 -9.46 1.37
CA ASP A 179 -16.48 -10.55 0.69
C ASP A 179 -15.54 -11.59 0.06
N GLN A 180 -14.26 -11.25 -0.13
CA GLN A 180 -13.23 -12.17 -0.60
C GLN A 180 -12.73 -13.11 0.52
N GLY A 181 -13.04 -12.80 1.79
CA GLY A 181 -12.85 -13.73 2.90
C GLY A 181 -11.40 -14.01 3.29
N TRP A 182 -10.45 -13.13 2.95
CA TRP A 182 -9.03 -13.30 3.33
C TRP A 182 -8.72 -12.97 4.79
N HIS A 183 -9.45 -12.01 5.36
CA HIS A 183 -9.21 -11.48 6.70
C HIS A 183 -9.26 -12.49 7.87
N PRO A 184 -9.99 -13.63 7.82
CA PRO A 184 -9.92 -14.65 8.86
C PRO A 184 -8.60 -15.45 8.85
N TYR A 185 -7.88 -15.40 7.74
CA TYR A 185 -6.69 -16.21 7.50
C TYR A 185 -5.39 -15.41 7.59
N ILE A 186 -5.45 -14.13 7.20
CA ILE A 186 -4.29 -13.26 7.04
C ILE A 186 -4.62 -11.91 7.67
N ALA A 187 -3.78 -11.50 8.63
CA ALA A 187 -4.01 -10.29 9.42
C ALA A 187 -3.94 -9.00 8.60
N LEU A 188 -3.13 -8.98 7.54
CA LEU A 188 -3.01 -7.87 6.58
C LEU A 188 -3.17 -8.44 5.15
N PRO A 189 -4.41 -8.59 4.66
CA PRO A 189 -4.65 -9.18 3.35
C PRO A 189 -4.53 -8.10 2.26
N ILE A 190 -3.33 -7.95 1.69
CA ILE A 190 -3.08 -7.04 0.57
C ILE A 190 -3.06 -7.84 -0.72
N LEU A 191 -3.95 -7.54 -1.66
CA LEU A 191 -3.94 -8.14 -2.99
C LEU A 191 -3.02 -7.36 -3.92
N LEU A 192 -2.06 -8.05 -4.52
CA LEU A 192 -1.15 -7.45 -5.50
C LEU A 192 -1.89 -7.14 -6.82
N GLN A 193 -1.73 -5.93 -7.33
CA GLN A 193 -2.38 -5.46 -8.57
C GLN A 193 -1.38 -5.09 -9.67
N ALA A 194 -0.22 -4.55 -9.31
CA ALA A 194 0.82 -4.21 -10.28
C ALA A 194 2.22 -4.24 -9.65
N VAL A 195 3.22 -4.46 -10.50
CA VAL A 195 4.64 -4.46 -10.14
C VAL A 195 5.42 -3.74 -11.23
N THR A 196 6.32 -2.83 -10.82
CA THR A 196 7.37 -2.27 -11.67
C THR A 196 8.70 -2.82 -11.19
N VAL A 197 9.46 -3.46 -12.08
CA VAL A 197 10.79 -4.01 -11.78
C VAL A 197 11.84 -3.09 -12.36
N PHE A 198 12.84 -2.74 -11.57
CA PHE A 198 13.93 -1.85 -11.97
C PHE A 198 15.19 -2.65 -12.24
N SER A 199 15.85 -2.37 -13.35
CA SER A 199 17.18 -2.91 -13.60
C SER A 199 18.24 -2.08 -12.87
N PRO A 200 19.43 -2.67 -12.60
CA PRO A 200 20.58 -1.93 -12.09
C PRO A 200 21.09 -0.85 -13.06
#